data_AF-A0A1R1PDZ9-F1
#
_entry.id   AF-A0A1R1PDZ9-F1
#
_cell.length_a   1.000
_cell.length_b   1.000
_cell.length_c   1.000
_cell.angle_alpha   90.00
_cell.angle_beta   90.00
_cell.angle_gamma   90.00
#
_symmetry.space_group_name_H-M   'P 1'
#
loop_
_entity.id
_entity.type
_entity.pdbx_description
1 polymer ?
#
loop_
_entity_poly.entity_id
_entity_poly.type
_entity_poly.pdbx_seq_one_letter_code
_entity_poly.pdbx_strand_id
1 'polypeptide(L)'
;MSSDKVLPDFFSVFRYFDYGDGEYIMTLIEQNIIKIVSEIRSKKEWNIKIKNPEIKGKWKMELLANFDEKDVQYALDECEYLARKYAEGEKILEAVDGTFFADDYIPKSVLNQLIQAVEEFEKDTENSQDWHPGSDQQVLDLVHPSLYPVINEVSRAITKDLSPSETDIMGSYMNLGTGSVDNVVFSTQNNKRSRTVEQDFISKRFQWLPAEVGVDAEGNTKFLSYINNLHPKKYGKLYACIEQVLGHFVPMFNKVLTYSTEKYVSKQTPRIKPATYYVEEFDEFVARIKKEKNIEDKPQKDGEKAEEKDDDDDDEDEYWDIFDEQKLVTPPAEYSFSPQNIIEPVDIVDLNGTRLQVIVKMANIC
;
A
#
# COMPACT_ATOMS: atom_id res chain seq x y z
N MET A 1 5.95 -27.78 -19.59
CA MET A 1 4.95 -26.73 -19.86
C MET A 1 4.22 -26.48 -18.57
N SER A 2 4.73 -25.54 -17.75
CA SER A 2 3.98 -25.08 -16.58
C SER A 2 2.87 -24.19 -17.10
N SER A 3 1.61 -24.48 -16.78
CA SER A 3 0.54 -23.49 -16.98
C SER A 3 0.91 -22.28 -16.12
N ASP A 4 1.08 -21.11 -16.73
CA ASP A 4 1.36 -19.89 -15.97
C ASP A 4 0.27 -19.71 -14.91
N LYS A 5 0.70 -19.65 -13.64
CA LYS A 5 -0.20 -19.47 -12.50
C LYS A 5 -0.86 -18.10 -12.66
N VAL A 6 -2.18 -18.08 -12.84
CA VAL A 6 -2.94 -16.83 -12.98
C VAL A 6 -3.20 -16.28 -11.58
N LEU A 7 -2.63 -15.11 -11.29
CA LEU A 7 -2.89 -14.35 -10.07
C LEU A 7 -4.21 -13.56 -10.20
N PRO A 8 -4.89 -13.25 -9.08
CA PRO A 8 -6.07 -12.37 -9.11
C PRO A 8 -5.71 -10.96 -9.57
N ASP A 9 -6.73 -10.19 -9.95
CA ASP A 9 -6.57 -8.75 -10.16
C ASP A 9 -6.28 -8.03 -8.84
N PHE A 10 -5.34 -7.11 -8.90
CA PHE A 10 -4.95 -6.26 -7.77
C PHE A 10 -5.52 -4.87 -7.95
N PHE A 11 -5.90 -4.26 -6.82
CA PHE A 11 -6.21 -2.84 -6.79
C PHE A 11 -4.97 -2.04 -7.22
N SER A 12 -5.14 -1.07 -8.12
CA SER A 12 -4.04 -0.29 -8.67
C SER A 12 -4.47 1.12 -9.00
N VAL A 13 -4.01 2.11 -8.23
CA VAL A 13 -4.29 3.56 -8.39
C VAL A 13 -3.97 4.16 -9.76
N PHE A 14 -3.44 3.36 -10.70
CA PHE A 14 -3.13 3.75 -12.07
C PHE A 14 -4.15 3.28 -13.12
N ARG A 15 -5.15 2.46 -12.75
CA ARG A 15 -6.33 2.14 -13.59
C ARG A 15 -7.30 3.35 -13.63
N TYR A 16 -8.33 3.33 -14.46
CA TYR A 16 -9.39 4.36 -14.41
C TYR A 16 -10.12 4.27 -13.06
N PHE A 17 -10.25 5.40 -12.37
CA PHE A 17 -10.99 5.53 -11.11
C PHE A 17 -12.08 6.58 -11.27
N ASP A 18 -13.28 6.28 -10.78
CA ASP A 18 -14.36 7.21 -10.52
C ASP A 18 -14.46 7.50 -9.01
N TYR A 19 -15.25 8.51 -8.64
CA TYR A 19 -15.56 8.80 -7.25
C TYR A 19 -16.17 7.58 -6.55
N GLY A 20 -15.53 7.13 -5.47
CA GLY A 20 -15.96 5.95 -4.70
C GLY A 20 -15.24 4.65 -5.06
N ASP A 21 -14.36 4.66 -6.07
CA ASP A 21 -13.53 3.51 -6.38
C ASP A 21 -12.32 3.40 -5.42
N GLY A 22 -12.04 2.18 -4.96
CA GLY A 22 -10.88 1.85 -4.12
C GLY A 22 -11.19 1.71 -2.65
N GLU A 23 -10.23 2.07 -1.80
CA GLU A 23 -10.46 2.06 -0.36
C GLU A 23 -11.46 3.15 0.02
N TYR A 24 -12.42 2.79 0.88
CA TYR A 24 -13.41 3.75 1.35
C TYR A 24 -12.75 4.80 2.26
N ILE A 25 -13.36 5.98 2.33
CA ILE A 25 -12.87 7.07 3.19
C ILE A 25 -13.22 6.76 4.65
N MET A 26 -12.20 6.70 5.50
CA MET A 26 -12.37 6.45 6.93
C MET A 26 -12.92 7.67 7.66
N THR A 27 -13.96 7.46 8.47
CA THR A 27 -14.50 8.49 9.37
C THR A 27 -13.51 8.84 10.49
N LEU A 28 -13.72 9.96 11.18
CA LEU A 28 -12.88 10.36 12.32
C LEU A 28 -12.84 9.30 13.45
N ILE A 29 -13.98 8.63 13.70
CA ILE A 29 -14.07 7.53 14.67
C ILE A 29 -13.18 6.36 14.23
N GLU A 30 -13.25 5.98 12.97
CA GLU A 30 -12.43 4.89 12.44
C GLU A 30 -10.94 5.20 12.50
N GLN A 31 -10.56 6.42 12.17
CA GLN A 31 -9.16 6.86 12.31
C GLN A 31 -8.68 6.79 13.76
N ASN A 32 -9.53 7.11 14.74
CA ASN A 32 -9.20 6.97 16.16
C ASN A 32 -9.08 5.50 16.57
N ILE A 33 -10.04 4.65 16.17
CA ILE A 33 -9.98 3.20 16.43
C ILE A 33 -8.71 2.60 15.83
N ILE A 34 -8.36 2.94 14.58
CA ILE A 34 -7.16 2.43 13.89
C ILE A 34 -5.88 2.87 14.61
N LYS A 35 -5.81 4.10 15.12
CA LYS A 35 -4.66 4.54 15.95
C LYS A 35 -4.48 3.66 17.18
N ILE A 36 -5.58 3.39 17.90
CA ILE A 36 -5.55 2.54 19.10
C ILE A 36 -5.18 1.09 18.74
N VAL A 37 -5.80 0.56 17.70
CA VAL A 37 -5.51 -0.78 17.15
C VAL A 37 -4.02 -0.89 16.78
N SER A 38 -3.45 0.12 16.13
CA SER A 38 -2.02 0.20 15.83
C SER A 38 -1.18 0.21 17.11
N GLU A 39 -1.53 1.01 18.12
CA GLU A 39 -0.78 1.07 19.39
C GLU A 39 -0.76 -0.28 20.12
N ILE A 40 -1.85 -1.05 20.04
CA ILE A 40 -1.94 -2.40 20.61
C ILE A 40 -1.09 -3.37 19.78
N ARG A 41 -1.28 -3.38 18.46
CA ARG A 41 -0.73 -4.40 17.54
C ARG A 41 0.74 -4.18 17.20
N SER A 42 1.28 -2.99 17.42
CA SER A 42 2.72 -2.74 17.35
C SER A 42 3.49 -3.28 18.56
N LYS A 43 2.81 -3.74 19.63
CA LYS A 43 3.49 -4.33 20.79
C LYS A 43 3.98 -5.73 20.45
N LYS A 44 5.19 -6.08 20.92
CA LYS A 44 5.75 -7.42 20.78
C LYS A 44 4.79 -8.47 21.37
N GLU A 45 4.49 -9.50 20.58
CA GLU A 45 3.57 -10.62 20.95
C GLU A 45 2.18 -10.16 21.35
N TRP A 46 1.67 -9.07 20.77
CA TRP A 46 0.36 -8.53 21.11
C TRP A 46 -0.76 -9.57 21.00
N ASN A 47 -0.71 -10.43 19.97
CA ASN A 47 -1.67 -11.47 19.65
C ASN A 47 -1.78 -12.55 20.75
N ILE A 48 -0.73 -12.72 21.56
CA ILE A 48 -0.73 -13.60 22.73
C ILE A 48 -1.14 -12.81 23.96
N LYS A 49 -0.55 -11.64 24.16
CA LYS A 49 -0.71 -10.82 25.37
C LYS A 49 -2.12 -10.26 25.55
N ILE A 50 -2.82 -9.91 24.47
CA ILE A 50 -4.19 -9.40 24.52
C ILE A 50 -5.19 -10.41 25.13
N LYS A 51 -4.87 -11.71 25.06
CA LYS A 51 -5.70 -12.79 25.64
C LYS A 51 -5.57 -12.87 27.16
N ASN A 52 -4.57 -12.22 27.76
CA ASN A 52 -4.40 -12.16 29.21
C ASN A 52 -5.22 -10.98 29.79
N PRO A 53 -6.22 -11.24 30.66
CA PRO A 53 -7.07 -10.19 31.21
C PRO A 53 -6.31 -9.10 31.99
N GLU A 54 -5.23 -9.44 32.68
CA GLU A 54 -4.43 -8.47 33.44
C GLU A 54 -3.66 -7.53 32.51
N ILE A 55 -3.11 -8.07 31.41
CA ILE A 55 -2.39 -7.26 30.42
C ILE A 55 -3.39 -6.39 29.65
N LYS A 56 -4.51 -6.96 29.19
CA LYS A 56 -5.61 -6.22 28.54
C LYS A 56 -6.09 -5.07 29.43
N GLY A 57 -6.26 -5.31 30.73
CA GLY A 57 -6.66 -4.29 31.70
C GLY A 57 -5.65 -3.15 31.83
N LYS A 58 -4.34 -3.46 31.86
CA LYS A 58 -3.28 -2.44 31.88
C LYS A 58 -3.28 -1.60 30.61
N TRP A 59 -3.36 -2.22 29.44
CA TRP A 59 -3.44 -1.50 28.17
C TRP A 59 -4.68 -0.61 28.09
N LYS A 60 -5.84 -1.09 28.57
CA LYS A 60 -7.04 -0.26 28.66
C LYS A 60 -6.78 1.02 29.47
N MET A 61 -6.17 0.88 30.66
CA MET A 61 -5.85 2.04 31.51
C MET A 61 -4.87 3.02 30.87
N GLU A 62 -3.85 2.52 30.16
CA GLU A 62 -2.88 3.34 29.42
C GLU A 62 -3.56 4.15 28.30
N LEU A 63 -4.43 3.48 27.52
CA LEU A 63 -5.11 4.09 26.38
C LEU A 63 -6.16 5.13 26.79
N LEU A 64 -6.85 4.91 27.92
CA LEU A 64 -7.84 5.86 28.46
C LEU A 64 -7.25 7.22 28.87
N ALA A 65 -5.91 7.36 28.92
CA ALA A 65 -5.27 8.65 29.13
C ALA A 65 -5.39 9.59 27.92
N ASN A 66 -5.53 9.04 26.71
CA ASN A 66 -5.46 9.79 25.45
C ASN A 66 -6.67 9.57 24.53
N PHE A 67 -7.53 8.58 24.81
CA PHE A 67 -8.61 8.16 23.93
C PHE A 67 -9.93 7.96 24.69
N ASP A 68 -11.04 8.15 23.99
CA ASP A 68 -12.38 7.92 24.53
C ASP A 68 -12.63 6.44 24.85
N GLU A 69 -13.35 6.18 25.94
CA GLU A 69 -13.57 4.82 26.43
C GLU A 69 -14.23 3.90 25.39
N LYS A 70 -15.12 4.45 24.55
CA LYS A 70 -15.83 3.69 23.52
C LYS A 70 -14.89 3.21 22.41
N ASP A 71 -14.03 4.11 21.93
CA ASP A 71 -13.00 3.78 20.93
C ASP A 71 -12.02 2.72 21.48
N VAL A 72 -11.59 2.88 22.73
CA VAL A 72 -10.70 1.92 23.40
C VAL A 72 -11.37 0.56 23.54
N GLN A 73 -12.61 0.51 23.98
CA GLN A 73 -13.34 -0.75 24.13
C GLN A 73 -13.54 -1.44 22.77
N TYR A 74 -13.92 -0.68 21.75
CA TYR A 74 -14.04 -1.19 20.38
C TYR A 74 -12.72 -1.82 19.90
N ALA A 75 -11.62 -1.06 19.99
CA ALA A 75 -10.30 -1.51 19.52
C ALA A 75 -9.79 -2.75 20.27
N LEU A 76 -10.03 -2.84 21.59
CA LEU A 76 -9.67 -3.99 22.39
C LEU A 76 -10.43 -5.25 21.98
N ASP A 77 -11.72 -5.12 21.68
CA ASP A 77 -12.56 -6.25 21.28
C ASP A 77 -12.25 -6.71 19.84
N GLU A 78 -11.95 -5.76 18.94
CA GLU A 78 -11.41 -6.05 17.60
C GLU A 78 -10.09 -6.81 17.69
N CYS A 79 -9.12 -6.29 18.46
CA CYS A 79 -7.81 -6.93 18.62
C CYS A 79 -7.94 -8.33 19.24
N GLU A 80 -8.80 -8.51 20.24
CA GLU A 80 -9.03 -9.82 20.83
C GLU A 80 -9.65 -10.81 19.84
N TYR A 81 -10.59 -10.35 19.01
CA TYR A 81 -11.17 -11.16 17.94
C TYR A 81 -10.12 -11.57 16.90
N LEU A 82 -9.34 -10.62 16.38
CA LEU A 82 -8.28 -10.88 15.40
C LEU A 82 -7.19 -11.80 15.96
N ALA A 83 -6.83 -11.63 17.23
CA ALA A 83 -5.83 -12.47 17.90
C ALA A 83 -6.20 -13.96 17.96
N ARG A 84 -7.49 -14.31 17.86
CA ARG A 84 -7.96 -15.70 17.80
C ARG A 84 -7.82 -16.34 16.42
N LYS A 85 -7.61 -15.53 15.36
CA LYS A 85 -7.45 -16.02 13.99
C LYS A 85 -6.03 -16.49 13.68
N TYR A 86 -5.05 -16.03 14.42
CA TYR A 86 -3.67 -16.49 14.25
C TYR A 86 -3.51 -17.94 14.71
N ALA A 87 -2.87 -18.75 13.85
CA ALA A 87 -2.44 -20.08 14.21
C ALA A 87 -1.41 -20.05 15.35
N GLU A 88 -1.31 -21.15 16.08
CA GLU A 88 -0.27 -21.29 17.10
C GLU A 88 1.12 -21.18 16.47
N GLY A 89 1.95 -20.27 16.99
CA GLY A 89 3.30 -20.02 16.48
C GLY A 89 3.38 -19.18 15.19
N GLU A 90 2.26 -18.61 14.71
CA GLU A 90 2.28 -17.64 13.61
C GLU A 90 3.18 -16.44 13.96
N LYS A 91 4.08 -16.10 13.03
CA LYS A 91 5.10 -15.07 13.19
C LYS A 91 4.81 -13.82 12.38
N ILE A 92 4.11 -13.97 11.27
CA ILE A 92 3.74 -12.84 10.41
C ILE A 92 2.40 -12.31 10.92
N LEU A 93 2.50 -11.20 11.64
CA LEU A 93 1.39 -10.50 12.25
C LEU A 93 1.06 -9.27 11.42
N GLU A 94 -0.18 -8.82 11.55
CA GLU A 94 -0.64 -7.59 10.91
C GLU A 94 -0.61 -6.45 11.96
N ALA A 95 0.02 -5.32 11.61
CA ALA A 95 0.16 -4.16 12.51
C ALA A 95 -1.06 -3.23 12.41
N VAL A 96 -1.37 -2.81 11.20
CA VAL A 96 -2.62 -2.15 10.80
C VAL A 96 -3.15 -2.81 9.53
N ASP A 97 -4.40 -2.56 9.18
CA ASP A 97 -5.10 -3.22 8.07
C ASP A 97 -4.23 -3.25 6.79
N GLY A 98 -4.01 -4.45 6.24
CA GLY A 98 -3.22 -4.69 5.03
C GLY A 98 -1.69 -4.62 5.20
N THR A 99 -1.17 -4.36 6.40
CA THR A 99 0.28 -4.25 6.67
C THR A 99 0.79 -5.37 7.56
N PHE A 100 1.86 -6.04 7.14
CA PHE A 100 2.38 -7.23 7.82
C PHE A 100 3.82 -7.04 8.29
N PHE A 101 4.12 -7.56 9.48
CA PHE A 101 5.43 -7.53 10.09
C PHE A 101 5.73 -8.86 10.79
N ALA A 102 7.01 -9.15 11.02
CA ALA A 102 7.44 -10.29 11.77
C ALA A 102 8.78 -9.98 12.46
N ASP A 103 8.81 -10.10 13.79
CA ASP A 103 10.04 -9.96 14.56
C ASP A 103 10.91 -11.21 14.43
N ASP A 104 12.23 -11.03 14.38
CA ASP A 104 13.22 -12.13 14.36
C ASP A 104 12.95 -13.17 13.23
N TYR A 105 12.34 -12.72 12.13
CA TYR A 105 11.87 -13.62 11.06
C TYR A 105 12.99 -14.12 10.16
N ILE A 106 13.99 -13.26 9.91
CA ILE A 106 15.22 -13.63 9.19
C ILE A 106 16.18 -14.32 10.18
N PRO A 107 16.65 -15.54 9.91
CA PRO A 107 17.60 -16.23 10.78
C PRO A 107 18.89 -15.41 10.96
N LYS A 108 19.41 -15.36 12.19
CA LYS A 108 20.66 -14.64 12.51
C LYS A 108 21.84 -15.07 11.63
N SER A 109 21.89 -16.33 11.21
CA SER A 109 22.90 -16.83 10.28
C SER A 109 22.84 -16.15 8.91
N VAL A 110 21.63 -15.92 8.38
CA VAL A 110 21.40 -15.24 7.10
C VAL A 110 21.74 -13.76 7.23
N LEU A 111 21.31 -13.11 8.32
CA LEU A 111 21.64 -11.72 8.61
C LEU A 111 23.16 -11.50 8.68
N ASN A 112 23.88 -12.34 9.42
CA ASN A 112 25.33 -12.23 9.54
C ASN A 112 26.06 -12.45 8.20
N GLN A 113 25.57 -13.40 7.38
CA GLN A 113 26.12 -13.61 6.03
C GLN A 113 25.88 -12.40 5.12
N LEU A 114 24.69 -11.78 5.20
CA LEU A 114 24.37 -10.56 4.45
C LEU A 114 25.31 -9.41 4.86
N ILE A 115 25.46 -9.17 6.16
CA ILE A 115 26.37 -8.13 6.68
C ILE A 115 27.78 -8.33 6.15
N GLN A 116 28.33 -9.55 6.28
CA GLN A 116 29.68 -9.85 5.79
C GLN A 116 29.80 -9.64 4.27
N ALA A 117 28.81 -10.09 3.49
CA ALA A 117 28.84 -9.95 2.03
C ALA A 117 28.72 -8.48 1.58
N VAL A 118 27.96 -7.67 2.32
CA VAL A 118 27.85 -6.22 2.10
C VAL A 118 29.16 -5.51 2.45
N GLU A 119 29.81 -5.86 3.57
CA GLU A 119 31.13 -5.30 3.92
C GLU A 119 32.21 -5.64 2.88
N GLU A 120 32.21 -6.87 2.34
CA GLU A 120 33.09 -7.26 1.24
C GLU A 120 32.82 -6.41 -0.02
N PHE A 121 31.53 -6.14 -0.33
CA PHE A 121 31.15 -5.32 -1.47
C PHE A 121 31.54 -3.85 -1.29
N GLU A 122 31.26 -3.26 -0.12
CA GLU A 122 31.55 -1.86 0.18
C GLU A 122 33.05 -1.56 0.06
N LYS A 123 33.91 -2.40 0.64
CA LYS A 123 35.37 -2.27 0.56
C LYS A 123 35.87 -2.28 -0.88
N ASP A 124 35.29 -3.11 -1.73
CA ASP A 124 35.63 -3.17 -3.15
C ASP A 124 35.23 -1.90 -3.92
N THR A 125 34.26 -1.14 -3.42
CA THR A 125 33.73 0.10 -4.02
C THR A 125 34.25 1.39 -3.37
N GLU A 126 35.23 1.29 -2.47
CA GLU A 126 35.75 2.43 -1.69
C GLU A 126 36.22 3.62 -2.55
N ASN A 127 36.74 3.38 -3.75
CA ASN A 127 37.20 4.43 -4.66
C ASN A 127 36.09 4.98 -5.59
N SER A 128 34.86 4.50 -5.45
CA SER A 128 33.70 4.87 -6.26
C SER A 128 32.46 5.07 -5.39
N GLN A 129 32.65 5.61 -4.18
CA GLN A 129 31.57 5.87 -3.23
C GLN A 129 30.54 6.85 -3.80
N ASP A 130 29.26 6.46 -3.73
CA ASP A 130 28.12 7.28 -4.11
C ASP A 130 27.37 7.71 -2.84
N TRP A 131 27.60 8.94 -2.39
CA TRP A 131 26.94 9.48 -1.20
C TRP A 131 25.55 10.00 -1.55
N HIS A 132 24.55 9.58 -0.77
CA HIS A 132 23.17 9.94 -1.02
C HIS A 132 22.99 11.48 -1.05
N PRO A 133 22.33 12.04 -2.07
CA PRO A 133 22.13 13.48 -2.14
C PRO A 133 21.41 14.02 -0.91
N GLY A 134 21.96 15.07 -0.29
CA GLY A 134 21.37 15.72 0.88
C GLY A 134 21.53 14.95 2.20
N SER A 135 22.37 13.92 2.25
CA SER A 135 22.62 13.15 3.47
C SER A 135 23.87 13.58 4.25
N ASP A 136 24.53 14.68 3.90
CA ASP A 136 25.81 15.11 4.51
C ASP A 136 26.88 14.00 4.61
N GLN A 137 26.95 13.11 3.60
CA GLN A 137 27.85 11.94 3.58
C GLN A 137 27.62 10.95 4.74
N GLN A 138 26.38 10.83 5.21
CA GLN A 138 25.97 9.84 6.22
C GLN A 138 25.30 8.61 5.62
N VAL A 139 24.95 8.63 4.34
CA VAL A 139 24.28 7.50 3.67
C VAL A 139 25.05 7.19 2.40
N LEU A 140 25.64 6.00 2.35
CA LEU A 140 26.38 5.49 1.20
C LEU A 140 25.49 4.55 0.38
N ASP A 141 25.18 4.93 -0.85
CA ASP A 141 24.42 4.10 -1.79
C ASP A 141 25.34 3.03 -2.40
N LEU A 142 25.08 1.75 -2.10
CA LEU A 142 25.86 0.61 -2.59
C LEU A 142 25.27 0.05 -3.88
N VAL A 143 23.95 -0.16 -3.88
CA VAL A 143 23.16 -0.51 -5.06
C VAL A 143 21.97 0.44 -5.10
N HIS A 144 21.89 1.27 -6.13
CA HIS A 144 20.82 2.24 -6.27
C HIS A 144 20.18 2.18 -7.67
N PRO A 145 18.85 1.98 -7.77
CA PRO A 145 18.19 1.76 -9.06
C PRO A 145 18.22 3.00 -9.98
N SER A 146 18.40 4.20 -9.41
CA SER A 146 18.54 5.45 -10.19
C SER A 146 19.94 5.71 -10.75
N LEU A 147 20.97 4.93 -10.39
CA LEU A 147 22.32 5.14 -10.96
C LEU A 147 22.44 4.57 -12.37
N TYR A 148 21.71 3.48 -12.65
CA TYR A 148 21.79 2.77 -13.93
C TYR A 148 20.40 2.53 -14.54
N PRO A 149 19.46 3.50 -14.56
CA PRO A 149 18.14 3.28 -15.13
C PRO A 149 18.26 2.98 -16.62
N VAL A 150 17.24 2.34 -17.18
CA VAL A 150 17.08 2.32 -18.63
C VAL A 150 16.75 3.75 -19.06
N ILE A 151 17.48 4.29 -20.02
CA ILE A 151 17.29 5.64 -20.56
C ILE A 151 16.92 5.50 -22.04
N ASN A 152 15.82 6.14 -22.42
CA ASN A 152 15.35 6.17 -23.80
C ASN A 152 16.42 6.74 -24.73
N GLU A 153 16.59 6.16 -25.92
CA GLU A 153 17.59 6.54 -26.94
C GLU A 153 19.07 6.37 -26.52
N VAL A 154 19.35 5.90 -25.29
CA VAL A 154 20.71 5.72 -24.76
C VAL A 154 20.99 4.27 -24.43
N SER A 155 20.09 3.63 -23.67
CA SER A 155 20.23 2.22 -23.31
C SER A 155 20.03 1.32 -24.53
N ARG A 156 20.73 0.18 -24.54
CA ARG A 156 20.60 -0.83 -25.59
C ARG A 156 19.74 -1.98 -25.08
N ALA A 157 18.90 -2.53 -25.94
CA ALA A 157 18.17 -3.76 -25.69
C ALA A 157 18.41 -4.76 -26.82
N ILE A 158 18.36 -6.04 -26.48
CA ILE A 158 18.29 -7.14 -27.46
C ILE A 158 16.83 -7.43 -27.80
N THR A 159 16.56 -7.91 -29.01
CA THR A 159 15.22 -8.38 -29.40
C THR A 159 15.00 -9.85 -29.10
N LYS A 160 16.08 -10.59 -28.80
CA LYS A 160 15.98 -11.97 -28.36
C LYS A 160 15.31 -11.99 -26.99
N ASP A 161 14.21 -12.71 -26.90
CA ASP A 161 13.61 -13.02 -25.61
C ASP A 161 14.60 -13.87 -24.82
N LEU A 162 15.10 -13.33 -23.72
CA LEU A 162 15.89 -14.06 -22.72
C LEU A 162 15.01 -14.36 -21.53
N SER A 163 13.79 -14.84 -21.79
CA SER A 163 12.92 -15.31 -20.73
C SER A 163 13.72 -16.28 -19.86
N PRO A 164 13.57 -16.23 -18.53
CA PRO A 164 14.34 -17.07 -17.64
C PRO A 164 14.24 -18.58 -17.85
N SER A 165 13.25 -19.03 -18.63
CA SER A 165 13.12 -20.42 -19.05
C SER A 165 14.21 -20.87 -20.03
N GLU A 166 14.88 -19.91 -20.70
CA GLU A 166 15.85 -20.15 -21.76
C GLU A 166 17.28 -19.70 -21.40
N THR A 167 17.47 -19.04 -20.25
CA THR A 167 18.74 -18.42 -19.87
C THR A 167 18.90 -18.29 -18.36
N ASP A 168 20.12 -18.52 -17.88
CA ASP A 168 20.51 -18.30 -16.49
C ASP A 168 21.03 -16.87 -16.27
N ILE A 169 21.33 -16.53 -15.01
CA ILE A 169 21.86 -15.22 -14.63
C ILE A 169 23.12 -14.82 -15.41
N MET A 170 23.98 -15.77 -15.77
CA MET A 170 25.21 -15.49 -16.52
C MET A 170 24.90 -15.23 -17.99
N GLY A 171 24.00 -16.00 -18.59
CA GLY A 171 23.52 -15.74 -19.94
C GLY A 171 22.86 -14.37 -20.03
N SER A 172 22.07 -13.96 -19.02
CA SER A 172 21.51 -12.61 -18.95
C SER A 172 22.63 -11.55 -18.86
N TYR A 173 23.59 -11.74 -17.95
CA TYR A 173 24.72 -10.81 -17.76
C TYR A 173 25.62 -10.68 -19.00
N MET A 174 25.89 -11.76 -19.74
CA MET A 174 26.74 -11.72 -20.93
C MET A 174 26.13 -10.93 -22.09
N ASN A 175 24.82 -10.62 -22.03
CA ASN A 175 24.16 -9.75 -23.00
C ASN A 175 24.13 -8.27 -22.57
N LEU A 176 24.70 -7.92 -21.42
CA LEU A 176 24.78 -6.54 -20.95
C LEU A 176 25.45 -5.64 -21.99
N GLY A 177 24.79 -4.53 -22.35
CA GLY A 177 25.29 -3.58 -23.34
C GLY A 177 25.22 -4.04 -24.80
N THR A 178 24.74 -5.26 -25.07
CA THR A 178 24.51 -5.74 -26.44
C THR A 178 23.17 -5.22 -27.01
N GLY A 179 22.96 -5.41 -28.31
CA GLY A 179 21.74 -4.98 -28.99
C GLY A 179 21.79 -3.54 -29.51
N SER A 180 20.61 -2.96 -29.79
CA SER A 180 20.45 -1.61 -30.35
C SER A 180 19.65 -0.71 -29.41
N VAL A 181 19.89 0.60 -29.50
CA VAL A 181 19.05 1.62 -28.85
C VAL A 181 17.63 1.63 -29.44
N ASP A 182 17.49 1.29 -30.72
CA ASP A 182 16.19 1.24 -31.42
C ASP A 182 15.25 0.17 -30.87
N ASN A 183 15.80 -0.79 -30.10
CA ASN A 183 15.03 -1.87 -29.49
C ASN A 183 14.40 -1.47 -28.14
N VAL A 184 14.79 -0.34 -27.56
CA VAL A 184 14.21 0.15 -26.31
C VAL A 184 12.93 0.91 -26.65
N VAL A 185 11.80 0.33 -26.27
CA VAL A 185 10.47 0.92 -26.51
C VAL A 185 9.87 1.40 -25.21
N PHE A 186 9.96 2.70 -24.94
CA PHE A 186 9.09 3.35 -23.96
C PHE A 186 7.75 3.58 -24.66
N SER A 187 6.68 2.88 -24.23
CA SER A 187 5.39 2.88 -24.93
C SER A 187 4.89 4.30 -25.19
N THR A 188 5.04 4.76 -26.42
CA THR A 188 4.48 6.01 -26.92
C THR A 188 3.89 5.78 -28.30
N GLN A 189 3.24 4.62 -28.50
CA GLN A 189 2.32 4.50 -29.62
C GLN A 189 1.12 5.41 -29.34
N ASN A 190 1.28 6.66 -29.79
CA ASN A 190 0.29 7.73 -29.86
C ASN A 190 -0.91 7.29 -30.70
N ASN A 191 -1.69 6.33 -30.23
CA ASN A 191 -3.02 6.13 -30.78
C ASN A 191 -3.88 7.25 -30.18
N LYS A 192 -3.94 8.40 -30.87
CA LYS A 192 -4.67 9.61 -30.45
C LYS A 192 -6.15 9.38 -30.11
N ARG A 193 -6.67 8.18 -30.38
CA ARG A 193 -8.04 7.75 -30.08
C ARG A 193 -8.21 7.04 -28.73
N SER A 194 -7.12 6.76 -28.01
CA SER A 194 -7.14 6.11 -26.69
C SER A 194 -5.91 6.56 -25.90
N ARG A 195 -5.94 7.77 -25.34
CA ARG A 195 -5.07 8.08 -24.21
C ARG A 195 -5.66 7.37 -23.01
N THR A 196 -4.99 6.35 -22.51
CA THR A 196 -5.30 5.79 -21.19
C THR A 196 -4.64 6.66 -20.12
N VAL A 197 -5.28 6.80 -18.96
CA VAL A 197 -4.74 7.51 -17.78
C VAL A 197 -3.33 7.02 -17.41
N GLU A 198 -3.05 5.73 -17.63
CA GLU A 198 -1.73 5.11 -17.45
C GLU A 198 -0.59 5.82 -18.22
N GLN A 199 -0.86 6.37 -19.41
CA GLN A 199 0.18 7.04 -20.22
C GLN A 199 0.70 8.33 -19.59
N ASP A 200 -0.07 8.95 -18.69
CA ASP A 200 0.35 10.16 -17.99
C ASP A 200 1.28 9.85 -16.80
N PHE A 201 1.28 8.61 -16.31
CA PHE A 201 2.14 8.15 -15.22
C PHE A 201 3.41 7.42 -15.68
N ILE A 202 3.55 7.15 -16.97
CA ILE A 202 4.72 6.47 -17.54
C ILE A 202 5.74 7.50 -18.04
N SER A 203 6.94 7.47 -17.45
CA SER A 203 8.07 8.27 -17.91
C SER A 203 8.46 7.90 -19.34
N LYS A 204 8.61 8.91 -20.21
CA LYS A 204 9.09 8.75 -21.59
C LYS A 204 10.62 8.77 -21.73
N ARG A 205 11.31 9.00 -20.61
CA ARG A 205 12.75 9.30 -20.58
C ARG A 205 13.56 8.17 -19.97
N PHE A 206 13.08 7.60 -18.87
CA PHE A 206 13.82 6.60 -18.11
C PHE A 206 12.90 5.75 -17.24
N GLN A 207 13.34 4.53 -16.94
CA GLN A 207 12.68 3.61 -16.02
C GLN A 207 13.73 2.83 -15.22
N TRP A 208 13.41 2.44 -13.99
CA TRP A 208 14.23 1.48 -13.26
C TRP A 208 14.16 0.10 -13.92
N LEU A 209 15.27 -0.64 -13.89
CA LEU A 209 15.36 -1.98 -14.47
C LEU A 209 15.24 -3.02 -13.34
N PRO A 210 14.13 -3.76 -13.23
CA PRO A 210 14.02 -4.84 -12.25
C PRO A 210 14.88 -6.04 -12.66
N ALA A 211 15.29 -6.81 -11.66
CA ALA A 211 15.85 -8.14 -11.84
C ALA A 211 14.72 -9.18 -11.78
N GLU A 212 14.82 -10.22 -12.62
CA GLU A 212 13.89 -11.35 -12.65
C GLU A 212 14.28 -12.34 -11.55
N VAL A 213 13.30 -12.77 -10.77
CA VAL A 213 13.46 -13.72 -9.67
C VAL A 213 12.45 -14.84 -9.83
N GLY A 214 12.93 -16.09 -9.81
CA GLY A 214 12.08 -17.27 -9.77
C GLY A 214 11.79 -17.66 -8.34
N VAL A 215 10.55 -18.05 -8.06
CA VAL A 215 10.14 -18.66 -6.79
C VAL A 215 9.80 -20.12 -7.07
N ASP A 216 10.50 -21.05 -6.44
CA ASP A 216 10.22 -22.49 -6.61
C ASP A 216 8.94 -22.92 -5.87
N ALA A 217 8.63 -24.22 -5.90
CA ALA A 217 7.43 -24.76 -5.27
C ALA A 217 7.48 -24.68 -3.73
N GLU A 218 8.70 -24.67 -3.18
CA GLU A 218 9.00 -24.59 -1.75
C GLU A 218 9.10 -23.14 -1.24
N GLY A 219 9.08 -22.14 -2.12
CA GLY A 219 9.19 -20.72 -1.79
C GLY A 219 10.63 -20.20 -1.75
N ASN A 220 11.62 -20.99 -2.17
CA ASN A 220 12.98 -20.49 -2.31
C ASN A 220 13.08 -19.61 -3.56
N THR A 221 13.90 -18.56 -3.46
CA THR A 221 14.06 -17.61 -4.56
C THR A 221 15.42 -17.74 -5.24
N LYS A 222 15.46 -17.48 -6.54
CA LYS A 222 16.68 -17.42 -7.35
C LYS A 222 16.64 -16.29 -8.35
N PHE A 223 17.72 -15.51 -8.42
CA PHE A 223 17.87 -14.52 -9.48
C PHE A 223 18.08 -15.20 -10.82
N LEU A 224 17.29 -14.78 -11.79
CA LEU A 224 17.31 -15.25 -13.17
C LEU A 224 17.95 -14.22 -14.11
N SER A 225 17.95 -12.95 -13.71
CA SER A 225 18.73 -11.88 -14.34
C SER A 225 19.57 -11.14 -13.30
N TYR A 226 20.52 -10.34 -13.78
CA TYR A 226 21.42 -9.59 -12.92
C TYR A 226 20.70 -8.43 -12.21
N ILE A 227 21.10 -8.17 -10.97
CA ILE A 227 20.85 -6.90 -10.29
C ILE A 227 21.77 -5.86 -10.91
N ASN A 228 21.18 -4.74 -11.33
CA ASN A 228 21.93 -3.67 -11.94
C ASN A 228 22.96 -3.08 -10.96
N ASN A 229 24.16 -2.74 -11.45
CA ASN A 229 25.33 -2.36 -10.62
C ASN A 229 25.90 -3.48 -9.71
N LEU A 230 25.52 -4.74 -9.88
CA LEU A 230 26.04 -5.83 -9.04
C LEU A 230 26.47 -7.04 -9.87
N HIS A 231 27.78 -7.25 -10.00
CA HIS A 231 28.32 -8.35 -10.81
C HIS A 231 28.00 -9.73 -10.20
N PRO A 232 27.26 -10.62 -10.90
CA PRO A 232 26.75 -11.88 -10.33
C PRO A 232 27.84 -12.90 -9.99
N LYS A 233 28.92 -12.97 -10.78
CA LYS A 233 30.05 -13.88 -10.49
C LYS A 233 30.92 -13.38 -9.34
N LYS A 234 31.26 -12.08 -9.35
CA LYS A 234 32.13 -11.47 -8.33
C LYS A 234 31.46 -11.45 -6.96
N TYR A 235 30.18 -11.08 -6.91
CA TYR A 235 29.41 -10.93 -5.68
C TYR A 235 28.36 -12.05 -5.49
N GLY A 236 28.65 -13.27 -5.95
CA GLY A 236 27.70 -14.39 -5.89
C GLY A 236 27.22 -14.74 -4.46
N LYS A 237 28.06 -14.52 -3.44
CA LYS A 237 27.64 -14.65 -2.03
C LYS A 237 26.56 -13.64 -1.65
N LEU A 238 26.70 -12.40 -2.10
CA LEU A 238 25.71 -11.34 -1.83
C LEU A 238 24.39 -11.64 -2.52
N TYR A 239 24.42 -12.10 -3.77
CA TYR A 239 23.22 -12.62 -4.46
C TYR A 239 22.55 -13.74 -3.65
N ALA A 240 23.31 -14.75 -3.20
CA ALA A 240 22.76 -15.85 -2.40
C ALA A 240 22.17 -15.40 -1.05
N CYS A 241 22.68 -14.33 -0.46
CA CYS A 241 22.11 -13.74 0.75
C CYS A 241 20.79 -13.02 0.45
N ILE A 242 20.75 -12.21 -0.63
CA ILE A 242 19.54 -11.51 -1.06
C ILE A 242 18.43 -12.51 -1.42
N GLU A 243 18.76 -13.60 -2.11
CA GLU A 243 17.82 -14.71 -2.40
C GLU A 243 17.22 -15.33 -1.13
N GLN A 244 18.05 -15.58 -0.12
CA GLN A 244 17.56 -16.11 1.16
C GLN A 244 16.64 -15.11 1.86
N VAL A 245 17.00 -13.82 1.89
CA VAL A 245 16.15 -12.77 2.45
C VAL A 245 14.82 -12.69 1.70
N LEU A 246 14.84 -12.61 0.36
CA LEU A 246 13.64 -12.59 -0.47
C LEU A 246 12.74 -13.80 -0.23
N GLY A 247 13.30 -15.01 -0.08
CA GLY A 247 12.54 -16.21 0.25
C GLY A 247 11.78 -16.11 1.57
N HIS A 248 12.34 -15.43 2.58
CA HIS A 248 11.60 -15.12 3.81
C HIS A 248 10.51 -14.07 3.55
N PHE A 249 10.69 -13.11 2.63
CA PHE A 249 9.65 -12.14 2.33
C PHE A 249 8.51 -12.69 1.46
N VAL A 250 8.69 -13.79 0.72
CA VAL A 250 7.64 -14.37 -0.14
C VAL A 250 6.33 -14.63 0.62
N PRO A 251 6.30 -15.30 1.78
CA PRO A 251 5.07 -15.44 2.59
C PRO A 251 4.46 -14.10 3.02
N MET A 252 5.27 -13.06 3.27
CA MET A 252 4.76 -11.73 3.62
C MET A 252 4.14 -11.04 2.40
N PHE A 253 4.77 -11.15 1.22
CA PHE A 253 4.22 -10.67 -0.04
C PHE A 253 2.90 -11.37 -0.38
N ASN A 254 2.79 -12.68 -0.16
CA ASN A 254 1.52 -13.40 -0.30
C ASN A 254 0.40 -12.76 0.53
N LYS A 255 0.68 -12.41 1.79
CA LYS A 255 -0.30 -11.73 2.66
C LYS A 255 -0.62 -10.32 2.14
N VAL A 256 0.38 -9.48 1.86
CA VAL A 256 0.16 -8.13 1.32
C VAL A 256 -0.71 -8.18 0.06
N LEU A 257 -0.32 -9.00 -0.92
CA LEU A 257 -1.03 -9.12 -2.19
C LEU A 257 -2.46 -9.67 -2.02
N THR A 258 -2.67 -10.62 -1.12
CA THR A 258 -4.00 -11.15 -0.78
C THR A 258 -4.94 -10.02 -0.32
N TYR A 259 -4.44 -9.12 0.53
CA TYR A 259 -5.18 -7.95 1.04
C TYR A 259 -5.16 -6.77 0.07
N SER A 260 -4.47 -6.86 -1.07
CA SER A 260 -4.50 -5.87 -2.16
C SER A 260 -5.31 -6.34 -3.37
N THR A 261 -5.99 -7.48 -3.29
CA THR A 261 -6.85 -7.97 -4.38
C THR A 261 -8.03 -7.03 -4.60
N GLU A 262 -8.40 -6.80 -5.85
CA GLU A 262 -9.49 -5.89 -6.23
C GLU A 262 -10.81 -6.30 -5.55
N LYS A 263 -11.08 -7.62 -5.45
CA LYS A 263 -12.26 -8.15 -4.76
C LYS A 263 -12.25 -7.92 -3.25
N TYR A 264 -11.08 -7.85 -2.61
CA TYR A 264 -10.99 -7.56 -1.19
C TYR A 264 -11.19 -6.07 -0.93
N VAL A 265 -10.48 -5.22 -1.69
CA VAL A 265 -10.54 -3.75 -1.54
C VAL A 265 -11.96 -3.23 -1.82
N SER A 266 -12.59 -3.67 -2.92
CA SER A 266 -13.96 -3.25 -3.29
C SER A 266 -15.06 -3.70 -2.32
N LYS A 267 -14.76 -4.65 -1.43
CA LYS A 267 -15.70 -5.14 -0.42
C LYS A 267 -15.45 -4.56 0.97
N GLN A 268 -14.42 -3.74 1.14
CA GLN A 268 -14.18 -3.09 2.42
C GLN A 268 -15.37 -2.20 2.77
N THR A 269 -15.76 -2.27 4.04
CA THR A 269 -16.85 -1.46 4.58
C THR A 269 -16.38 -0.76 5.85
N PRO A 270 -16.91 0.44 6.14
CA PRO A 270 -16.64 1.12 7.38
C PRO A 270 -16.87 0.26 8.63
N ARG A 271 -15.99 0.39 9.63
CA ARG A 271 -16.14 -0.25 10.96
C ARG A 271 -17.46 0.17 11.61
N ILE A 272 -17.88 1.42 11.38
CA ILE A 272 -19.16 1.98 11.83
C ILE A 272 -20.06 2.15 10.61
N LYS A 273 -21.22 1.50 10.63
CA LYS A 273 -22.14 1.51 9.47
C LYS A 273 -22.54 2.96 9.11
N PRO A 274 -22.38 3.41 7.86
CA PRO A 274 -22.74 4.77 7.45
C PRO A 274 -24.17 5.16 7.82
N ALA A 275 -25.12 4.23 7.69
CA ALA A 275 -26.53 4.45 8.04
C ALA A 275 -26.81 4.75 9.53
N THR A 276 -25.80 4.65 10.40
CA THR A 276 -25.92 5.02 11.83
C THR A 276 -25.50 6.46 12.10
N TYR A 277 -24.86 7.13 11.15
CA TYR A 277 -24.57 8.55 11.24
C TYR A 277 -25.85 9.33 10.95
N TYR A 278 -26.07 10.38 11.73
CA TYR A 278 -27.02 11.41 11.34
C TYR A 278 -26.33 12.30 10.30
N VAL A 279 -26.96 12.42 9.13
CA VAL A 279 -26.58 13.37 8.09
C VAL A 279 -27.74 14.34 7.98
N GLU A 280 -27.45 15.63 8.16
CA GLU A 280 -28.44 16.68 8.03
C GLU A 280 -29.04 16.68 6.62
N GLU A 281 -30.36 16.65 6.54
CA GLU A 281 -31.08 16.72 5.27
C GLU A 281 -31.07 18.16 4.73
N PHE A 282 -31.23 18.33 3.42
CA PHE A 282 -31.12 19.64 2.78
C PHE A 282 -32.08 20.69 3.38
N ASP A 283 -33.34 20.33 3.63
CA ASP A 283 -34.32 21.23 4.24
C ASP A 283 -33.92 21.66 5.66
N GLU A 284 -33.33 20.75 6.43
CA GLU A 284 -32.84 21.02 7.79
C GLU A 284 -31.64 21.97 7.74
N PHE A 285 -30.73 21.75 6.78
CA PHE A 285 -29.61 22.64 6.49
C PHE A 285 -30.06 24.05 6.12
N VAL A 286 -30.98 24.20 5.16
CA VAL A 286 -31.50 25.50 4.73
C VAL A 286 -32.16 26.23 5.91
N ALA A 287 -33.00 25.52 6.68
CA ALA A 287 -33.64 26.10 7.87
C ALA A 287 -32.59 26.56 8.91
N ARG A 288 -31.51 25.80 9.11
CA ARG A 288 -30.41 26.16 10.00
C ARG A 288 -29.65 27.39 9.49
N ILE A 289 -29.25 27.43 8.22
CA ILE A 289 -28.49 28.56 7.66
C ILE A 289 -29.35 29.83 7.62
N LYS A 290 -30.62 29.76 7.24
CA LYS A 290 -31.55 30.91 7.30
C LYS A 290 -31.65 31.46 8.72
N LYS A 291 -31.77 30.58 9.71
CA LYS A 291 -31.78 30.96 11.13
C LYS A 291 -30.46 31.58 11.58
N GLU A 292 -29.31 31.03 11.18
CA GLU A 292 -27.99 31.59 11.51
C GLU A 292 -27.75 32.96 10.85
N LYS A 293 -28.25 33.15 9.62
CA LYS A 293 -28.18 34.42 8.87
C LYS A 293 -29.29 35.43 9.25
N ASN A 294 -30.19 35.09 10.19
CA ASN A 294 -31.38 35.89 10.55
C ASN A 294 -32.26 36.26 9.34
N ILE A 295 -32.45 35.34 8.41
CA ILE A 295 -33.35 35.49 7.27
C ILE A 295 -34.73 35.01 7.72
N GLU A 296 -35.68 35.92 7.89
CA GLU A 296 -37.08 35.60 8.21
C GLU A 296 -37.84 35.23 6.93
N ASP A 297 -38.57 34.11 6.93
CA ASP A 297 -39.53 33.81 5.87
C ASP A 297 -40.58 34.92 5.85
N LYS A 298 -40.63 35.70 4.76
CA LYS A 298 -41.66 36.73 4.60
C LYS A 298 -43.02 36.03 4.64
N PRO A 299 -43.96 36.41 5.53
CA PRO A 299 -45.28 35.83 5.50
C PRO A 299 -45.93 36.14 4.15
N GLN A 300 -46.28 35.09 3.41
CA GLN A 300 -47.08 35.20 2.19
C GLN A 300 -48.39 35.88 2.60
N LYS A 301 -48.52 37.18 2.27
CA LYS A 301 -49.75 37.91 2.52
C LYS A 301 -50.82 37.35 1.60
N ASP A 302 -51.84 36.73 2.21
CA ASP A 302 -53.08 36.38 1.53
C ASP A 302 -53.65 37.62 0.83
N GLY A 303 -53.56 37.62 -0.50
CA GLY A 303 -54.32 38.50 -1.37
C GLY A 303 -53.70 39.85 -1.67
N GLU A 304 -52.64 39.88 -2.48
CA GLU A 304 -52.45 40.95 -3.46
C GLU A 304 -51.70 40.41 -4.69
N LYS A 305 -52.20 40.78 -5.86
CA LYS A 305 -51.87 40.19 -7.17
C LYS A 305 -50.41 40.36 -7.54
N ALA A 306 -49.86 39.27 -8.10
CA ALA A 306 -48.64 39.14 -8.88
C ALA A 306 -48.10 40.44 -9.51
N GLU A 307 -46.92 40.86 -9.04
CA GLU A 307 -45.84 41.22 -9.93
C GLU A 307 -44.85 40.05 -9.84
N GLU A 308 -44.69 39.32 -10.94
CA GLU A 308 -43.70 38.26 -11.12
C GLU A 308 -42.31 38.84 -10.82
N LYS A 309 -41.81 38.55 -9.62
CA LYS A 309 -40.38 38.50 -9.36
C LYS A 309 -40.05 37.04 -9.14
N ASP A 310 -39.45 36.46 -10.17
CA ASP A 310 -38.73 35.19 -10.17
C ASP A 310 -37.49 35.30 -9.23
N ASP A 311 -37.70 35.61 -7.93
CA ASP A 311 -36.63 35.77 -6.94
C ASP A 311 -36.53 34.54 -6.00
N ASP A 312 -37.39 33.52 -6.13
CA ASP A 312 -37.38 32.34 -5.23
C ASP A 312 -36.55 31.15 -5.78
N ASP A 313 -36.30 31.07 -7.09
CA ASP A 313 -35.49 29.97 -7.69
C ASP A 313 -33.97 30.23 -7.60
N ASP A 314 -33.52 31.49 -7.47
CA ASP A 314 -32.09 31.85 -7.44
C ASP A 314 -31.42 31.57 -6.07
N ASP A 315 -32.20 31.45 -4.98
CA ASP A 315 -31.67 31.24 -3.62
C ASP A 315 -31.39 29.75 -3.28
N GLU A 316 -32.15 28.80 -3.85
CA GLU A 316 -31.94 27.36 -3.59
C GLU A 316 -30.60 26.85 -4.14
N ASP A 317 -30.23 27.30 -5.34
CA ASP A 317 -28.95 26.94 -5.98
C ASP A 317 -27.74 27.38 -5.13
N GLU A 318 -27.80 28.55 -4.47
CA GLU A 318 -26.74 29.02 -3.56
C GLU A 318 -26.59 28.10 -2.33
N TYR A 319 -27.69 27.58 -1.79
CA TYR A 319 -27.64 26.64 -0.66
C TYR A 319 -27.14 25.26 -1.09
N TRP A 320 -27.52 24.79 -2.28
CA TRP A 320 -27.03 23.52 -2.83
C TRP A 320 -25.51 23.52 -3.02
N ASP A 321 -24.95 24.62 -3.51
CA ASP A 321 -23.50 24.76 -3.74
C ASP A 321 -22.66 24.60 -2.45
N ILE A 322 -23.22 24.96 -1.29
CA ILE A 322 -22.51 24.87 0.00
C ILE A 322 -22.97 23.71 0.89
N PHE A 323 -24.04 23.00 0.52
CA PHE A 323 -24.65 21.97 1.35
C PHE A 323 -23.67 20.83 1.66
N ASP A 324 -23.00 20.28 0.65
CA ASP A 324 -22.11 19.14 0.84
C ASP A 324 -20.90 19.46 1.73
N GLU A 325 -20.45 20.73 1.74
CA GLU A 325 -19.32 21.18 2.55
C GLU A 325 -19.73 21.52 3.99
N GLN A 326 -20.97 21.96 4.21
CA GLN A 326 -21.41 22.55 5.49
C GLN A 326 -22.52 21.79 6.20
N LYS A 327 -23.06 20.71 5.61
CA LYS A 327 -24.04 19.85 6.27
C LYS A 327 -23.47 19.24 7.54
N LEU A 328 -24.32 19.16 8.57
CA LEU A 328 -23.92 18.50 9.81
C LEU A 328 -23.91 16.99 9.64
N VAL A 329 -22.79 16.37 10.01
CA VAL A 329 -22.66 14.91 10.12
C VAL A 329 -22.30 14.57 11.56
N THR A 330 -23.22 13.92 12.26
CA THR A 330 -23.04 13.55 13.67
C THR A 330 -22.89 12.04 13.81
N PRO A 331 -21.84 11.56 14.50
CA PRO A 331 -21.67 10.12 14.73
C PRO A 331 -22.75 9.53 15.63
N PRO A 332 -23.00 8.22 15.55
CA PRO A 332 -23.91 7.55 16.46
C PRO A 332 -23.45 7.71 17.91
N ALA A 333 -24.41 7.94 18.82
CA ALA A 333 -24.12 8.06 20.25
C ALA A 333 -23.50 6.77 20.83
N GLU A 334 -23.88 5.61 20.30
CA GLU A 334 -23.40 4.30 20.72
C GLU A 334 -22.96 3.46 19.50
N TYR A 335 -21.82 2.80 19.63
CA TYR A 335 -21.31 1.84 18.66
C TYR A 335 -20.43 0.80 19.37
N SER A 336 -20.33 -0.39 18.79
CA SER A 336 -19.57 -1.50 19.37
C SER A 336 -18.98 -2.38 18.27
N PHE A 337 -17.91 -3.09 18.60
CA PHE A 337 -17.25 -4.00 17.69
C PHE A 337 -18.19 -5.14 17.28
N SER A 338 -18.22 -5.44 15.99
CA SER A 338 -18.95 -6.57 15.42
C SER A 338 -18.01 -7.37 14.51
N PRO A 339 -17.85 -8.70 14.75
CA PRO A 339 -17.09 -9.56 13.86
C PRO A 339 -17.54 -9.55 12.40
N GLN A 340 -18.81 -9.21 12.13
CA GLN A 340 -19.36 -9.14 10.78
C GLN A 340 -18.77 -7.97 9.97
N ASN A 341 -18.19 -6.98 10.62
CA ASN A 341 -17.55 -5.83 9.96
C ASN A 341 -16.12 -6.18 9.50
N ILE A 342 -15.56 -7.32 9.93
CA ILE A 342 -14.25 -7.80 9.46
C ILE A 342 -14.44 -8.66 8.22
N ILE A 343 -14.10 -8.09 7.06
CA ILE A 343 -14.14 -8.75 5.77
C ILE A 343 -12.84 -9.55 5.58
N GLU A 344 -12.97 -10.83 5.23
CA GLU A 344 -11.83 -11.69 4.91
C GLU A 344 -11.59 -11.75 3.39
N PRO A 345 -10.33 -11.85 2.95
CA PRO A 345 -10.02 -12.03 1.54
C PRO A 345 -10.53 -13.38 1.03
N VAL A 346 -11.23 -13.34 -0.11
CA VAL A 346 -11.73 -14.55 -0.79
C VAL A 346 -10.69 -15.13 -1.76
N ASP A 347 -9.88 -14.25 -2.36
CA ASP A 347 -8.80 -14.63 -3.25
C ASP A 347 -7.51 -14.69 -2.42
N ILE A 348 -6.88 -15.86 -2.35
CA ILE A 348 -5.62 -16.06 -1.64
C ILE A 348 -4.48 -16.10 -2.66
N VAL A 349 -3.50 -15.23 -2.46
CA VAL A 349 -2.33 -15.14 -3.33
C VAL A 349 -1.25 -16.09 -2.84
N ASP A 350 -0.67 -16.83 -3.78
CA ASP A 350 0.49 -17.66 -3.54
C ASP A 350 1.50 -17.47 -4.68
N LEU A 351 2.67 -16.93 -4.34
CA LEU A 351 3.77 -16.67 -5.27
C LEU A 351 4.66 -17.90 -5.51
N ASN A 352 4.44 -19.04 -4.85
CA ASN A 352 5.23 -20.25 -5.14
C ASN A 352 4.99 -20.73 -6.57
N GLY A 353 6.07 -21.10 -7.26
CA GLY A 353 6.07 -21.44 -8.68
C GLY A 353 5.85 -20.26 -9.62
N THR A 354 5.97 -19.02 -9.13
CA THR A 354 5.81 -17.80 -9.95
C THR A 354 7.15 -17.12 -10.24
N ARG A 355 7.07 -16.00 -10.97
CA ARG A 355 8.19 -15.14 -11.28
C ARG A 355 7.90 -13.73 -10.77
N LEU A 356 8.90 -13.11 -10.14
CA LEU A 356 8.85 -11.76 -9.61
C LEU A 356 9.81 -10.85 -10.38
N GLN A 357 9.43 -9.58 -10.49
CA GLN A 357 10.32 -8.50 -10.89
C GLN A 357 10.71 -7.70 -9.65
N VAL A 358 11.99 -7.71 -9.29
CA VAL A 358 12.49 -7.15 -8.04
C VAL A 358 13.48 -6.03 -8.32
N ILE A 359 13.23 -4.87 -7.74
CA ILE A 359 14.19 -3.76 -7.71
C ILE A 359 14.93 -3.83 -6.37
N VAL A 360 16.25 -3.92 -6.43
CA VAL A 360 17.10 -3.96 -5.23
C VAL A 360 17.71 -2.58 -5.01
N LYS A 361 17.57 -2.07 -3.79
CA LYS A 361 18.30 -0.92 -3.28
C LYS A 361 19.01 -1.32 -1.99
N MET A 362 20.29 -1.00 -1.87
CA MET A 362 21.10 -1.21 -0.67
C MET A 362 21.91 0.04 -0.38
N ALA A 363 21.83 0.52 0.85
CA ALA A 363 22.60 1.65 1.34
C ALA A 363 23.04 1.39 2.79
N ASN A 364 24.20 1.91 3.16
CA ASN A 364 24.70 1.89 4.52
C ASN A 364 24.56 3.27 5.15
N ILE A 365 24.18 3.30 6.43
CA ILE A 365 24.18 4.50 7.25
C ILE A 365 25.52 4.53 8.00
N CYS A 366 26.30 5.58 7.78
CA CYS A 366 27.67 5.75 8.28
C CYS A 366 27.74 6.64 9.54
#